data_AF-A0A523I7T5-F1
#
_entry.id   AF-A0A523I7T5-F1
#
_cell.length_a   1.000
_cell.length_b   1.000
_cell.length_c   1.000
_cell.angle_alpha   90.00
_cell.angle_beta   90.00
_cell.angle_gamma   90.00
#
_symmetry.space_group_name_H-M   'P 1'
#
loop_
_entity.id
_entity.type
_entity.pdbx_description
1 polymer ?
#
loop_
_entity_poly.entity_id
_entity_poly.type
_entity_poly.pdbx_seq_one_letter_code
_entity_poly.pdbx_strand_id
1 'polypeptide(L)'
;MSGLQSTPYGSWKSPITADLIVGQTVRLGQIVVDGEDIYWIEMRPAEGGRNVIVKRTPDGKLTDMTSAGFNARTRVHEYGGGAFTVNKGTLYFSNDNDQRVYKQTTQTAPEPLTPKKEFRYADAIVDEHRNRLICVREDHTNPGQEAVNSLVSINLVDGDDCN
;
A
#
# COMPACT_ATOMS: atom_id res chain seq x y z
N MET A 1 -35.77 1.21 34.60
CA MET A 1 -35.88 1.59 33.18
C MET A 1 -35.77 3.11 33.10
N SER A 2 -34.72 3.65 32.46
CA SER A 2 -34.64 5.11 32.24
C SER A 2 -35.63 5.51 31.15
N GLY A 3 -36.56 6.42 31.46
CA GLY A 3 -37.50 6.94 30.48
C GLY A 3 -36.81 7.76 29.38
N LEU A 4 -37.42 7.81 28.20
CA LEU A 4 -36.98 8.67 27.11
C LEU A 4 -37.02 10.14 27.57
N GLN A 5 -35.89 10.83 27.45
CA GLN A 5 -35.74 12.25 27.81
C GLN A 5 -35.74 13.12 26.55
N SER A 6 -36.56 14.17 26.53
CA SER A 6 -36.53 15.19 25.48
C SER A 6 -35.39 16.16 25.75
N THR A 7 -34.46 16.30 24.79
CA THR A 7 -33.39 17.31 24.82
C THR A 7 -33.27 18.01 23.46
N PRO A 8 -32.66 19.21 23.39
CA PRO A 8 -32.42 19.91 22.13
C PRO A 8 -31.65 19.06 21.11
N TYR A 9 -31.91 19.28 19.82
CA TYR A 9 -31.13 18.63 18.76
C TYR A 9 -29.62 18.89 18.93
N GLY A 10 -28.82 17.84 18.76
CA GLY A 10 -27.35 17.87 18.95
C GLY A 10 -26.86 17.69 20.38
N SER A 11 -27.75 17.58 21.38
CA SER A 11 -27.37 17.42 22.81
C SER A 11 -27.62 16.02 23.37
N TRP A 12 -28.07 15.07 22.55
CA TRP A 12 -28.22 13.68 22.95
C TRP A 12 -26.86 13.10 23.34
N LYS A 13 -26.78 12.49 24.53
CA LYS A 13 -25.60 11.74 24.93
C LYS A 13 -25.41 10.57 23.98
N SER A 14 -24.40 10.66 23.13
CA SER A 14 -24.01 9.61 22.20
C SER A 14 -22.99 8.68 22.87
N PRO A 15 -23.19 7.35 22.82
CA PRO A 15 -22.14 6.40 23.18
C PRO A 15 -21.03 6.33 22.12
N ILE A 16 -21.26 6.89 20.92
CA ILE A 16 -20.27 7.01 19.85
C ILE A 16 -19.46 8.27 20.09
N THR A 17 -18.22 8.09 20.57
CA THR A 17 -17.26 9.18 20.80
C THR A 17 -16.44 9.46 19.53
N ALA A 18 -15.79 10.63 19.47
CA ALA A 18 -14.85 10.93 18.38
C ALA A 18 -13.71 9.89 18.33
N ASP A 19 -13.21 9.47 19.49
CA ASP A 19 -12.17 8.43 19.59
C ASP A 19 -12.63 7.09 19.02
N LEU A 20 -13.91 6.73 19.21
CA LEU A 20 -14.49 5.49 18.67
C LEU A 20 -14.53 5.52 17.13
N ILE A 21 -14.81 6.68 16.54
CA ILE A 21 -14.87 6.85 15.08
C ILE A 21 -13.46 6.78 14.47
N VAL A 22 -12.50 7.46 15.10
CA VAL A 22 -11.13 7.60 14.58
C VAL A 22 -10.31 6.33 14.82
N GLY A 23 -10.50 5.65 15.96
CA GLY A 23 -9.65 4.55 16.39
C GLY A 23 -10.02 3.16 15.87
N GLN A 24 -11.18 2.97 15.23
CA GLN A 24 -11.71 1.62 14.94
C GLN A 24 -11.93 1.32 13.46
N THR A 25 -11.76 2.29 12.55
CA THR A 25 -12.10 2.07 11.14
C THR A 25 -10.88 1.63 10.34
N VAL A 26 -10.68 0.31 10.21
CA VAL A 26 -9.76 -0.26 9.20
C VAL A 26 -10.41 -0.07 7.82
N ARG A 27 -9.70 0.57 6.90
CA ARG A 27 -10.15 0.66 5.50
C ARG A 27 -9.44 -0.40 4.68
N LEU A 28 -10.23 -1.21 3.98
CA LEU A 28 -9.74 -2.20 3.03
C LEU A 28 -9.61 -1.55 1.65
N GLY A 29 -8.50 -1.79 0.98
CA GLY A 29 -8.24 -1.34 -0.39
C GLY A 29 -7.39 -2.35 -1.15
N GLN A 30 -7.39 -2.24 -2.47
CA GLN A 30 -6.57 -3.01 -3.43
C GLN A 30 -6.38 -4.50 -3.10
N ILE A 31 -7.08 -5.36 -3.83
CA ILE A 31 -6.98 -6.82 -3.66
C ILE A 31 -6.08 -7.39 -4.76
N VAL A 32 -5.20 -8.32 -4.38
CA VAL A 32 -4.40 -9.13 -5.31
C VAL A 32 -4.53 -10.60 -4.89
N VAL A 33 -4.65 -11.50 -5.86
CA VAL A 33 -4.72 -12.95 -5.65
C VAL A 33 -3.50 -13.59 -6.28
N ASP A 34 -2.80 -14.44 -5.53
CA ASP A 34 -1.63 -15.19 -5.98
C ASP A 34 -1.81 -16.67 -5.58
N GLY A 35 -2.11 -17.52 -6.56
CA GLY A 35 -2.54 -18.89 -6.30
C GLY A 35 -3.85 -18.92 -5.49
N GLU A 36 -3.81 -19.55 -4.31
CA GLU A 36 -4.95 -19.62 -3.38
C GLU A 36 -4.88 -18.57 -2.26
N ASP A 37 -3.81 -17.77 -2.23
CA ASP A 37 -3.59 -16.73 -1.24
C ASP A 37 -4.21 -15.39 -1.69
N ILE A 38 -4.83 -14.67 -0.75
CA ILE A 38 -5.44 -13.36 -0.99
C ILE A 38 -4.67 -12.30 -0.23
N TYR A 39 -4.41 -11.18 -0.89
CA TYR A 39 -3.70 -10.03 -0.34
C TYR A 39 -4.56 -8.77 -0.44
N TRP A 40 -4.54 -7.91 0.56
CA TRP A 40 -5.19 -6.60 0.54
C TRP A 40 -4.43 -5.56 1.36
N ILE A 41 -4.75 -4.28 1.17
CA ILE A 41 -4.28 -3.18 2.02
C ILE A 41 -5.28 -2.90 3.14
N GLU A 42 -4.77 -2.75 4.36
CA GLU A 42 -5.43 -2.18 5.52
C GLU A 42 -4.80 -0.84 5.88
N MET A 43 -5.58 0.25 5.83
CA MET A 43 -5.16 1.50 6.48
C MET A 43 -5.45 1.42 7.97
N ARG A 44 -4.41 1.64 8.80
CA ARG A 44 -4.48 1.48 10.26
C ARG A 44 -4.28 2.82 10.98
N PRO A 45 -5.36 3.50 11.41
CA PRO A 45 -5.28 4.78 12.10
C PRO A 45 -4.41 4.75 13.37
N ALA A 46 -4.52 3.67 14.15
CA ALA A 46 -3.75 3.47 15.39
C ALA A 46 -2.24 3.30 15.16
N GLU A 47 -1.82 3.05 13.92
CA GLU A 47 -0.42 2.87 13.52
C GLU A 47 0.07 4.07 12.68
N GLY A 48 -0.35 5.28 13.04
CA GLY A 48 0.00 6.51 12.31
C GLY A 48 -0.64 6.61 10.92
N GLY A 49 -1.73 5.87 10.68
CA GLY A 49 -2.43 5.86 9.38
C GLY A 49 -1.68 5.13 8.27
N ARG A 50 -0.69 4.28 8.62
CA ARG A 50 0.06 3.50 7.62
C ARG A 50 -0.83 2.45 6.95
N ASN A 51 -0.47 2.11 5.72
CA ASN A 51 -1.09 1.07 4.91
C ASN A 51 -0.30 -0.23 5.07
N VAL A 52 -0.98 -1.29 5.48
CA VAL A 52 -0.42 -2.61 5.75
C VAL A 52 -0.97 -3.59 4.73
N ILE A 53 -0.09 -4.28 4.01
CA ILE A 53 -0.49 -5.38 3.15
C ILE A 53 -0.69 -6.61 4.04
N VAL A 54 -1.89 -7.18 4.01
CA VAL A 54 -2.26 -8.38 4.76
C VAL A 54 -2.42 -9.53 3.79
N LYS A 55 -1.84 -10.68 4.13
CA LYS A 55 -1.99 -11.96 3.45
C LYS A 55 -3.00 -12.82 4.20
N ARG A 56 -3.90 -13.48 3.48
CA ARG A 56 -4.76 -14.56 3.98
C ARG A 56 -4.53 -15.83 3.17
N THR A 57 -4.22 -16.91 3.87
CA THR A 57 -4.09 -18.25 3.28
C THR A 57 -5.43 -19.01 3.28
N PRO A 58 -5.55 -20.14 2.55
CA PRO A 58 -6.80 -20.88 2.43
C PRO A 58 -7.39 -21.38 3.77
N ASP A 59 -6.52 -21.69 4.75
CA ASP A 59 -6.92 -22.11 6.10
C ASP A 59 -7.44 -20.95 6.97
N GLY A 60 -7.42 -19.72 6.44
CA GLY A 60 -7.87 -18.50 7.12
C GLY A 60 -6.80 -17.77 7.92
N LYS A 61 -5.56 -18.27 7.97
CA LYS A 61 -4.46 -17.59 8.67
C LYS A 61 -4.15 -16.25 8.02
N LEU A 62 -4.11 -15.20 8.84
CA LEU A 62 -3.74 -13.84 8.48
C LEU A 62 -2.27 -13.56 8.81
N THR A 63 -1.59 -12.79 7.97
CA THR A 63 -0.21 -12.35 8.20
C THR A 63 -0.01 -10.94 7.67
N ASP A 64 0.51 -10.05 8.51
CA ASP A 64 0.91 -8.72 8.10
C ASP A 64 2.23 -8.81 7.32
N MET A 65 2.17 -8.51 6.03
CA MET A 65 3.35 -8.51 5.16
C MET A 65 4.16 -7.22 5.31
N THR A 66 3.52 -6.09 5.62
CA THR A 66 4.21 -4.80 5.77
C THR A 66 4.71 -4.61 7.20
N SER A 67 6.02 -4.84 7.41
CA SER A 67 6.72 -4.63 8.69
C SER A 67 6.58 -3.20 9.23
N ALA A 68 6.74 -3.05 10.55
CA ALA A 68 6.78 -1.75 11.20
C ALA A 68 7.86 -0.84 10.57
N GLY A 69 7.55 0.45 10.43
CA GLY A 69 8.41 1.42 9.74
C GLY A 69 8.17 1.53 8.23
N PHE A 70 7.39 0.62 7.63
CA PHE A 70 6.97 0.70 6.23
C PHE A 70 5.49 1.08 6.08
N ASN A 71 5.17 1.72 4.97
CA ASN A 71 3.82 2.16 4.62
C ASN A 71 3.56 1.85 3.14
N ALA A 72 2.74 0.85 2.84
CA ALA A 72 2.46 0.39 1.48
C ALA A 72 1.51 1.36 0.76
N ARG A 73 2.06 2.46 0.26
CA ARG A 73 1.34 3.54 -0.41
C ARG A 73 2.26 4.24 -1.40
N THR A 74 1.68 4.63 -2.53
CA THR A 74 2.32 5.47 -3.54
C THR A 74 1.64 6.83 -3.63
N ARG A 75 2.38 7.84 -4.10
CA ARG A 75 1.89 9.19 -4.36
C ARG A 75 1.82 9.53 -5.85
N VAL A 76 1.88 8.53 -6.73
CA VAL A 76 1.59 8.74 -8.16
C VAL A 76 0.22 9.39 -8.30
N HIS A 77 0.16 10.46 -9.10
CA HIS A 77 -0.99 11.34 -9.29
C HIS A 77 -1.54 11.96 -8.00
N GLU A 78 -0.77 12.02 -6.90
CA GLU A 78 -1.12 12.55 -5.58
C GLU A 78 -2.29 11.84 -4.84
N TYR A 79 -3.15 11.13 -5.56
CA TYR A 79 -4.20 10.28 -5.01
C TYR A 79 -3.64 8.92 -4.53
N GLY A 80 -2.67 8.36 -5.26
CA GLY A 80 -2.18 7.01 -5.06
C GLY A 80 -3.12 5.91 -5.58
N GLY A 81 -2.72 4.65 -5.37
CA GLY A 81 -3.40 3.46 -5.89
C GLY A 81 -2.41 2.52 -6.60
N GLY A 82 -2.74 1.23 -6.73
CA GLY A 82 -1.82 0.26 -7.34
C GLY A 82 -0.49 0.14 -6.60
N ALA A 83 -0.51 0.23 -5.26
CA ALA A 83 0.70 0.33 -4.44
C ALA A 83 1.48 -0.99 -4.34
N PHE A 84 0.89 -2.13 -4.71
CA PHE A 84 1.58 -3.42 -4.67
C PHE A 84 1.12 -4.42 -5.72
N THR A 85 1.94 -5.45 -5.93
CA THR A 85 1.58 -6.67 -6.68
C THR A 85 2.26 -7.87 -6.04
N VAL A 86 1.76 -9.07 -6.31
CA VAL A 86 2.32 -10.32 -5.78
C VAL A 86 2.46 -11.31 -6.91
N ASN A 87 3.56 -12.05 -6.91
CA ASN A 87 3.78 -13.15 -7.82
C ASN A 87 4.57 -14.27 -7.13
N LYS A 88 3.99 -15.48 -7.09
CA LYS A 88 4.61 -16.68 -6.50
C LYS A 88 5.17 -16.44 -5.09
N GLY A 89 4.37 -15.78 -4.25
CA GLY A 89 4.68 -15.43 -2.87
C GLY A 89 5.65 -14.26 -2.69
N THR A 90 6.13 -13.65 -3.79
CA THR A 90 6.99 -12.47 -3.75
C THR A 90 6.12 -11.23 -3.88
N LEU A 91 6.17 -10.39 -2.86
CA LEU A 91 5.47 -9.12 -2.77
C LEU A 91 6.38 -7.99 -3.26
N TYR A 92 5.87 -7.19 -4.19
CA TYR A 92 6.47 -5.93 -4.63
C TYR A 92 5.57 -4.78 -4.23
N PHE A 93 6.09 -3.76 -3.56
CA PHE A 93 5.27 -2.64 -3.10
C PHE A 93 6.01 -1.31 -3.10
N SER A 94 5.29 -0.23 -3.38
CA SER A 94 5.78 1.15 -3.21
C SER A 94 5.69 1.54 -1.75
N ASN A 95 6.80 2.02 -1.20
CA ASN A 95 6.88 2.48 0.19
C ASN A 95 6.72 4.00 0.28
N ASP A 96 5.80 4.49 1.11
CA ASP A 96 5.46 5.91 1.13
C ASP A 96 6.63 6.81 1.58
N ASN A 97 7.50 6.29 2.44
CA ASN A 97 8.56 7.07 3.08
C ASN A 97 9.63 7.55 2.08
N ASP A 98 9.90 6.78 1.03
CA ASP A 98 10.95 7.05 0.05
C ASP A 98 10.52 6.82 -1.40
N GLN A 99 9.27 6.43 -1.65
CA GLN A 99 8.64 6.18 -2.96
C GLN A 99 9.33 5.12 -3.81
N ARG A 100 10.25 4.33 -3.24
CA ARG A 100 10.91 3.22 -3.92
C ARG A 100 10.00 1.99 -3.94
N VAL A 101 10.20 1.13 -4.93
CA VAL A 101 9.64 -0.22 -4.93
C VAL A 101 10.51 -1.10 -4.07
N TYR A 102 9.92 -1.83 -3.14
CA TYR A 102 10.54 -2.86 -2.31
C TYR A 102 10.06 -4.23 -2.73
N LYS A 103 10.92 -5.25 -2.55
CA LYS A 103 10.60 -6.67 -2.72
C LYS A 103 10.75 -7.42 -1.40
N GLN A 104 9.88 -8.38 -1.14
CA GLN A 104 9.99 -9.29 0.00
C GLN A 104 9.16 -10.57 -0.18
N THR A 105 9.38 -11.54 0.69
CA THR A 105 8.56 -12.74 0.87
C THR A 105 8.12 -12.82 2.33
N THR A 106 7.38 -13.87 2.73
CA THR A 106 7.10 -14.12 4.15
C THR A 106 8.35 -14.47 4.97
N GLN A 107 9.49 -14.75 4.32
CA GLN A 107 10.73 -15.20 4.95
C GLN A 107 11.85 -14.16 4.89
N THR A 108 11.67 -13.07 4.14
CA THR A 108 12.70 -12.05 3.92
C THR A 108 12.20 -10.69 4.35
N ALA A 109 13.11 -9.85 4.83
CA ALA A 109 12.80 -8.44 5.10
C ALA A 109 12.56 -7.67 3.79
N PRO A 110 11.86 -6.51 3.83
CA PRO A 110 11.76 -5.62 2.70
C PRO A 110 13.14 -5.13 2.24
N GLU A 111 13.47 -5.39 0.99
CA GLU A 111 14.66 -4.88 0.33
C GLU A 111 14.27 -3.94 -0.80
N PRO A 112 14.90 -2.77 -0.94
CA PRO A 112 14.56 -1.88 -2.03
C PRO A 112 15.01 -2.47 -3.36
N LEU A 113 14.11 -2.52 -4.32
CA LEU A 113 14.37 -2.92 -5.69
C LEU A 113 14.90 -1.73 -6.50
N THR A 114 14.17 -0.61 -6.54
CA THR A 114 14.56 0.54 -7.37
C THR A 114 15.63 1.41 -6.70
N PRO A 115 16.46 2.16 -7.44
CA PRO A 115 17.41 3.11 -6.87
C PRO A 115 16.70 4.26 -6.12
N LYS A 116 17.43 4.96 -5.26
CA LYS A 116 16.93 6.16 -4.58
C LYS A 116 17.04 7.36 -5.52
N LYS A 117 15.92 7.70 -6.17
CA LYS A 117 15.73 8.86 -7.06
C LYS A 117 14.40 9.52 -6.72
N GLU A 118 14.16 10.73 -7.24
CA GLU A 118 12.87 11.43 -7.13
C GLU A 118 11.83 10.82 -8.09
N PHE A 119 11.67 9.50 -8.03
CA PHE A 119 10.72 8.74 -8.84
C PHE A 119 9.63 8.16 -7.93
N ARG A 120 8.42 8.02 -8.48
CA ARG A 120 7.30 7.35 -7.80
C ARG A 120 6.75 6.27 -8.70
N TYR A 121 6.36 5.14 -8.13
CA TYR A 121 5.90 3.98 -8.90
C TYR A 121 4.52 3.51 -8.45
N ALA A 122 3.72 3.02 -9.38
CA ALA A 122 2.39 2.49 -9.14
C ALA A 122 1.99 1.48 -10.21
N ASP A 123 0.95 0.70 -9.90
CA ASP A 123 0.25 -0.19 -10.84
C ASP A 123 1.19 -1.19 -11.54
N ALA A 124 1.97 -1.90 -10.73
CA ALA A 124 2.94 -2.87 -11.22
C ALA A 124 2.29 -4.21 -11.59
N ILE A 125 2.70 -4.76 -12.73
CA ILE A 125 2.50 -6.16 -13.10
C ILE A 125 3.84 -6.87 -13.27
N VAL A 126 3.86 -8.18 -13.04
CA VAL A 126 5.08 -9.00 -13.19
C VAL A 126 5.11 -9.65 -14.58
N ASP A 127 6.15 -9.36 -15.37
CA ASP A 127 6.49 -10.07 -16.62
C ASP A 127 7.53 -11.14 -16.30
N GLU A 128 7.05 -12.32 -15.91
CA GLU A 128 7.92 -13.44 -15.49
C GLU A 128 8.88 -13.88 -16.58
N HIS A 129 8.45 -13.87 -17.84
CA HIS A 129 9.25 -14.32 -18.98
C HIS A 129 10.50 -13.45 -19.16
N ARG A 130 10.43 -12.17 -18.80
CA ARG A 130 11.55 -11.22 -18.91
C ARG A 130 12.13 -10.80 -17.56
N ASN A 131 11.67 -11.42 -16.47
CA ASN A 131 12.11 -11.15 -15.11
C ASN A 131 12.10 -9.65 -14.76
N ARG A 132 10.97 -8.98 -15.02
CA ARG A 132 10.80 -7.54 -14.81
C ARG A 132 9.42 -7.19 -14.27
N LEU A 133 9.30 -6.04 -13.61
CA LEU A 133 8.02 -5.36 -13.43
C LEU A 133 7.75 -4.47 -14.64
N ILE A 134 6.48 -4.29 -14.97
CA ILE A 134 6.02 -3.20 -15.84
C ILE A 134 5.10 -2.35 -14.96
N CYS A 135 5.33 -1.04 -14.89
CA CYS A 135 4.57 -0.17 -13.99
C CYS A 135 4.52 1.27 -14.49
N VAL A 136 3.64 2.08 -13.89
CA VAL A 136 3.63 3.52 -14.05
C VAL A 136 4.74 4.12 -13.18
N ARG A 137 5.51 5.04 -13.76
CA ARG A 137 6.49 5.88 -13.04
C ARG A 137 6.19 7.35 -13.27
N GLU A 138 6.22 8.14 -12.21
CA GLU A 138 6.37 9.59 -12.27
C GLU A 138 7.82 9.99 -11.99
N ASP A 139 8.38 10.84 -12.86
CA ASP A 139 9.69 11.46 -12.69
C ASP A 139 9.54 12.89 -12.13
N HIS A 140 9.99 13.10 -10.89
CA HIS A 140 10.00 14.38 -10.17
C HIS A 140 11.42 14.98 -10.05
N THR A 141 12.38 14.53 -10.85
CA THR A 141 13.79 15.00 -10.76
C THR A 141 14.00 16.47 -11.13
N ASN A 142 13.00 17.11 -11.74
CA ASN A 142 13.01 18.53 -12.10
C ASN A 142 11.98 19.31 -11.25
N PRO A 143 12.36 19.83 -10.07
CA PRO A 143 11.44 20.54 -9.19
C PRO A 143 10.78 21.73 -9.87
N GLY A 144 9.48 21.92 -9.62
CA GLY A 144 8.70 23.03 -10.17
C GLY A 144 8.16 22.81 -11.59
N GLN A 145 8.48 21.67 -12.21
CA GLN A 145 7.82 21.20 -13.43
C GLN A 145 6.79 20.12 -13.11
N GLU A 146 5.85 19.92 -14.03
CA GLU A 146 4.95 18.78 -13.97
C GLU A 146 5.75 17.48 -14.11
N ALA A 147 5.41 16.49 -13.28
CA ALA A 147 6.10 15.21 -13.30
C ALA A 147 5.88 14.47 -14.63
N VAL A 148 6.95 13.88 -15.16
CA VAL A 148 6.85 13.11 -16.41
C VAL A 148 6.34 11.71 -16.10
N ASN A 149 5.15 11.40 -16.60
CA ASN A 149 4.54 10.09 -16.48
C ASN A 149 5.04 9.15 -17.60
N SER A 150 5.40 7.92 -17.25
CA SER A 150 5.84 6.91 -18.21
C SER A 150 5.47 5.50 -17.78
N LEU A 151 5.37 4.59 -18.75
CA LEU A 151 5.40 3.16 -18.49
C LEU A 151 6.85 2.70 -18.54
N VAL A 152 7.36 2.21 -17.42
CA VAL A 152 8.73 1.69 -17.30
C VAL A 152 8.72 0.18 -17.14
N SER A 153 9.83 -0.45 -17.51
CA SER A 153 10.15 -1.77 -16.98
C SER A 153 11.27 -1.71 -15.95
N ILE A 154 11.09 -2.41 -14.82
CA ILE A 154 12.07 -2.52 -13.74
C ILE A 154 12.61 -3.94 -13.71
N ASN A 155 13.90 -4.14 -13.92
CA ASN A 155 14.50 -5.47 -13.86
C ASN A 155 14.50 -6.00 -12.41
N LEU A 156 14.07 -7.25 -12.20
CA LEU A 156 13.92 -7.85 -10.86
C LEU A 156 15.25 -8.25 -10.20
N VAL A 157 16.34 -8.29 -10.96
CA VAL A 157 17.69 -8.62 -10.47
C VAL A 157 18.37 -7.40 -9.88
N ASP A 158 18.51 -6.34 -10.68
CA ASP A 158 19.30 -5.14 -10.36
C ASP A 158 18.45 -3.90 -10.05
N GLY A 159 17.14 -3.93 -10.38
CA GLY A 159 16.24 -2.83 -10.13
C GLY A 159 16.37 -1.66 -11.09
N ASP A 160 17.14 -1.82 -12.17
CA ASP A 160 17.27 -0.80 -13.19
C ASP A 160 15.95 -0.61 -13.92
N ASP A 161 15.54 0.66 -14.07
CA ASP A 161 14.33 1.05 -14.76
C ASP A 161 14.64 1.66 -16.14
N CYS A 162 13.92 1.22 -17.17
CA CYS A 162 14.01 1.79 -18.51
C CYS A 162 12.62 2.07 -19.12
N ASN A 163 12.56 3.12 -19.94
CA ASN A 163 11.45 3.46 -20.83
C ASN A 163 11.71 2.88 -22.22
#